data_AF-A0A357EC80-F1
#
_entry.id   AF-A0A357EC80-F1
#
_cell.length_a   1.000
_cell.length_b   1.000
_cell.length_c   1.000
_cell.angle_alpha   90.00
_cell.angle_beta   90.00
_cell.angle_gamma   90.00
#
_symmetry.space_group_name_H-M   'P 1'
#
loop_
_entity.id
_entity.type
_entity.pdbx_description
1 polymer ?
#
loop_
_entity_poly.entity_id
_entity_poly.type
_entity_poly.pdbx_seq_one_letter_code
_entity_poly.pdbx_strand_id
1 'polypeptide(L)'
;ATDSPSLLVLNKRDRLGPDEIALLQSEYPEAVFLCTRSRDDLTALRDRIMAYFEREMVDAELQVPFTAQKTLADIRARMRVLSEHYDADGLTIRVRSTPEHLAVIKEKLSR
;
A
#
# COMPACT_ATOMS: atom_id res chain seq x y z
N ALA A 1 25.96 6.94 -0.05
CA ALA A 1 24.56 7.21 -0.43
C ALA A 1 23.74 6.03 0.06
N THR A 2 22.64 6.27 0.75
CA THR A 2 21.76 5.19 1.22
C THR A 2 20.94 4.71 0.02
N ASP A 3 21.05 3.44 -0.32
CA ASP A 3 20.47 2.81 -1.51
C ASP A 3 18.96 2.56 -1.33
N SER A 4 18.24 3.60 -0.95
CA SER A 4 16.80 3.54 -0.71
C SER A 4 16.05 3.71 -2.03
N PRO A 5 15.05 2.85 -2.32
CA PRO A 5 14.25 3.01 -3.53
C PRO A 5 13.58 4.38 -3.55
N SER A 6 13.65 5.05 -4.69
CA SER A 6 13.11 6.40 -4.88
C SER A 6 12.33 6.49 -6.19
N LEU A 7 11.40 7.45 -6.25
CA LEU A 7 10.56 7.70 -7.42
C LEU A 7 10.62 9.19 -7.76
N LEU A 8 11.03 9.53 -8.99
CA LEU A 8 11.05 10.90 -9.47
C LEU A 8 9.62 11.39 -9.75
N VAL A 9 9.26 12.52 -9.16
CA VAL A 9 7.94 13.15 -9.31
C VAL A 9 8.10 14.54 -9.89
N LEU A 10 7.58 14.74 -11.11
CA LEU A 10 7.51 16.03 -11.77
C LEU A 10 6.13 16.63 -11.54
N ASN A 11 6.02 17.43 -10.49
CA ASN A 11 4.79 18.11 -10.12
C ASN A 11 4.57 19.38 -10.98
N LYS A 12 3.31 19.86 -11.00
CA LYS A 12 2.83 21.03 -11.72
C LYS A 12 2.70 20.81 -13.23
N ARG A 13 2.32 19.60 -13.65
CA ARG A 13 2.09 19.31 -15.08
C ARG A 13 1.05 20.23 -15.73
N ASP A 14 0.18 20.85 -14.93
CA ASP A 14 -0.80 21.86 -15.37
C ASP A 14 -0.18 23.13 -15.93
N ARG A 15 1.13 23.35 -15.72
CA ARG A 15 1.88 24.49 -16.27
C ARG A 15 2.56 24.19 -17.60
N LEU A 16 2.43 22.98 -18.12
CA LEU A 16 3.12 22.52 -19.31
C LEU A 16 2.13 22.24 -20.44
N GLY A 17 2.53 22.57 -21.66
CA GLY A 17 1.87 22.16 -22.88
C GLY A 17 2.20 20.69 -23.26
N PRO A 18 1.47 20.11 -24.22
CA PRO A 18 1.69 18.73 -24.66
C PRO A 18 3.13 18.45 -25.15
N ASP A 19 3.73 19.39 -25.88
CA ASP A 19 5.08 19.23 -26.43
C ASP A 19 6.15 19.25 -25.32
N GLU A 20 5.98 20.12 -24.32
CA GLU A 20 6.88 20.19 -23.15
C GLU A 20 6.79 18.91 -22.30
N ILE A 21 5.58 18.37 -22.15
CA ILE A 21 5.37 17.07 -21.47
C ILE A 21 6.07 15.96 -22.26
N ALA A 22 5.89 15.89 -23.58
CA ALA A 22 6.53 14.86 -24.41
C ALA A 22 8.06 14.93 -24.35
N LEU A 23 8.62 16.15 -24.36
CA LEU A 23 10.06 16.36 -24.20
C LEU A 23 10.55 15.84 -22.84
N LEU A 24 9.90 16.22 -21.74
CA LEU A 24 10.26 15.76 -20.40
C LEU A 24 10.06 14.25 -20.22
N GLN A 25 9.05 13.66 -20.86
CA GLN A 25 8.86 12.21 -20.85
C GLN A 25 9.99 11.47 -21.57
N SER A 26 10.55 12.07 -22.63
CA SER A 26 11.73 11.51 -23.31
C SER A 26 13.00 11.61 -22.46
N GLU A 27 13.13 12.67 -21.65
CA GLU A 27 14.27 12.90 -20.77
C GLU A 27 14.17 12.07 -19.46
N TYR A 28 12.96 11.94 -18.92
CA TYR A 28 12.66 11.25 -17.65
C TYR A 28 11.56 10.19 -17.85
N PRO A 29 11.85 9.08 -18.54
CA PRO A 29 10.84 8.09 -18.91
C PRO A 29 10.17 7.39 -17.73
N GLU A 30 10.85 7.32 -16.58
CA GLU A 30 10.32 6.69 -15.37
C GLU A 30 9.63 7.67 -14.41
N ALA A 31 9.69 8.98 -14.70
CA ALA A 31 9.12 10.00 -13.82
C ALA A 31 7.59 9.99 -13.85
N VAL A 32 6.99 10.31 -12.70
CA VAL A 32 5.55 10.52 -12.59
C VAL A 32 5.23 12.00 -12.75
N PHE A 33 4.45 12.31 -13.78
CA PHE A 33 3.94 13.66 -14.04
C PHE A 33 2.59 13.85 -13.37
N LEU A 34 2.49 14.81 -12.46
CA LEU A 34 1.25 15.09 -11.75
C LEU A 34 0.98 16.56 -11.53
N CYS A 35 -0.30 16.88 -11.31
CA CYS A 35 -0.75 18.13 -10.74
C CYS A 35 -1.32 17.83 -9.36
N THR A 36 -0.73 18.37 -8.29
CA THR A 36 -1.27 18.19 -6.92
C THR A 36 -2.65 18.79 -6.71
N ARG A 37 -3.15 19.60 -7.67
CA ARG A 37 -4.53 20.11 -7.67
C ARG A 37 -5.51 19.13 -8.30
N SER A 38 -5.02 18.13 -9.04
CA SER A 38 -5.80 17.03 -9.62
C SER A 38 -5.95 15.90 -8.62
N ARG A 39 -7.19 15.59 -8.23
CA ARG A 39 -7.49 14.44 -7.36
C ARG A 39 -7.15 13.11 -8.03
N ASP A 40 -7.30 13.04 -9.35
CA ASP A 40 -7.03 11.82 -10.11
C ASP A 40 -5.53 11.52 -10.13
N ASP A 41 -4.70 12.56 -10.28
CA ASP A 41 -3.24 12.38 -10.25
C ASP A 41 -2.73 11.95 -8.87
N LEU A 42 -3.31 12.52 -7.80
CA LEU A 42 -2.98 12.09 -6.43
C LEU A 42 -3.41 10.65 -6.17
N THR A 43 -4.56 10.24 -6.69
CA THR A 43 -5.05 8.87 -6.59
C THR A 43 -4.11 7.92 -7.33
N ALA A 44 -3.72 8.26 -8.56
CA ALA A 44 -2.77 7.47 -9.36
C ALA A 44 -1.39 7.35 -8.68
N LEU A 45 -0.87 8.45 -8.10
CA LEU A 45 0.39 8.41 -7.36
C LEU A 45 0.29 7.48 -6.13
N ARG A 46 -0.78 7.62 -5.33
CA ARG A 46 -1.01 6.76 -4.18
C ARG A 46 -1.06 5.29 -4.60
N ASP A 47 -1.83 4.97 -5.62
CA ASP A 47 -2.02 3.59 -6.06
C ASP A 47 -0.72 2.99 -6.59
N ARG A 48 0.12 3.78 -7.28
CA ARG A 48 1.47 3.36 -7.70
C ARG A 48 2.41 3.10 -6.52
N ILE A 49 2.40 3.97 -5.51
CA ILE A 49 3.19 3.77 -4.28
C ILE A 49 2.73 2.48 -3.59
N MET A 50 1.42 2.29 -3.42
CA MET A 50 0.86 1.08 -2.81
C MET A 50 1.25 -0.16 -3.60
N ALA A 51 1.11 -0.16 -4.92
CA ALA A 51 1.48 -1.29 -5.78
C ALA A 51 2.97 -1.66 -5.67
N TYR A 52 3.86 -0.66 -5.57
CA TYR A 52 5.30 -0.88 -5.39
C TYR A 52 5.61 -1.67 -4.11
N PHE A 53 4.97 -1.32 -2.99
CA PHE A 53 5.17 -2.02 -1.71
C PHE A 53 4.40 -3.35 -1.63
N GLU A 54 3.26 -3.45 -2.30
CA GLU A 54 2.44 -4.66 -2.29
C GLU A 54 2.99 -5.80 -3.14
N ARG A 55 3.96 -5.55 -4.03
CA ARG A 55 4.54 -6.58 -4.92
C ARG A 55 5.12 -7.79 -4.17
N GLU A 56 5.61 -7.58 -2.95
CA GLU A 56 6.23 -8.61 -2.08
C GLU A 56 5.26 -9.08 -0.99
N MET A 57 4.04 -8.55 -0.96
CA MET A 57 3.03 -8.92 0.02
C MET A 57 2.15 -10.06 -0.50
N VAL A 58 1.65 -10.87 0.43
CA VAL A 58 0.72 -11.97 0.15
C VAL A 58 -0.59 -11.77 0.92
N ASP A 59 -1.67 -12.27 0.33
CA ASP A 59 -2.97 -12.31 0.99
C ASP A 59 -3.02 -13.49 1.97
N ALA A 60 -3.60 -13.29 3.14
CA ALA A 60 -3.86 -14.33 4.11
C ALA A 60 -5.20 -14.10 4.81
N GLU A 61 -5.85 -15.21 5.17
CA GLU A 61 -7.02 -15.20 6.04
C GLU A 61 -6.59 -15.58 7.45
N LEU A 62 -7.05 -14.81 8.44
CA LEU A 62 -6.73 -14.99 9.85
C LEU A 62 -8.02 -15.07 10.67
N GLN A 63 -8.09 -16.06 11.56
CA GLN A 63 -9.13 -16.15 12.57
C GLN A 63 -8.66 -15.45 13.84
N VAL A 64 -9.38 -14.41 14.24
CA VAL A 64 -9.05 -13.58 15.39
C VAL A 64 -10.14 -13.73 16.45
N PRO A 65 -9.88 -14.44 17.56
CA PRO A 65 -10.82 -14.53 18.67
C PRO A 65 -11.11 -13.15 19.27
N PHE A 66 -12.31 -12.95 19.82
CA PHE A 66 -12.68 -11.68 20.48
C PHE A 66 -11.76 -11.31 21.66
N THR A 67 -11.09 -12.29 22.26
CA THR A 67 -10.11 -12.10 23.34
C THR A 67 -8.79 -11.50 22.85
N ALA A 68 -8.48 -11.58 21.55
CA ALA A 68 -7.20 -11.17 20.97
C ALA A 68 -7.21 -9.72 20.44
N GLN A 69 -7.85 -8.78 21.17
CA GLN A 69 -7.99 -7.38 20.73
C GLN A 69 -6.67 -6.67 20.45
N LYS A 70 -5.61 -6.98 21.22
CA LYS A 70 -4.28 -6.41 20.99
C LYS A 70 -3.69 -6.85 19.65
N THR A 71 -3.87 -8.11 19.29
CA THR A 71 -3.42 -8.65 18.00
C THR A 71 -4.23 -8.05 16.85
N LEU A 72 -5.53 -7.83 17.03
CA LEU A 72 -6.37 -7.12 16.05
C LEU A 72 -5.89 -5.68 15.81
N ALA A 73 -5.52 -4.95 16.85
CA ALA A 73 -4.96 -3.61 16.72
C ALA A 73 -3.62 -3.62 15.95
N ASP A 74 -2.74 -4.59 16.23
CA ASP A 74 -1.49 -4.77 15.49
C ASP A 74 -1.73 -5.05 13.99
N ILE A 75 -2.71 -5.89 13.67
CA ILE A 75 -3.11 -6.18 12.29
C ILE A 75 -3.53 -4.90 11.58
N ARG A 76 -4.44 -4.12 12.17
CA ARG A 76 -4.95 -2.87 11.57
C ARG A 76 -3.88 -1.79 11.42
N ALA A 77 -2.86 -1.78 12.27
CA ALA A 77 -1.77 -0.82 12.21
C ALA A 77 -0.71 -1.16 11.16
N ARG A 78 -0.52 -2.45 10.83
CA ARG A 78 0.63 -2.92 10.04
C ARG A 78 0.28 -3.68 8.76
N MET A 79 -1.00 -3.99 8.55
CA MET A 79 -1.47 -4.79 7.43
C MET A 79 -2.61 -4.08 6.70
N ARG A 80 -2.73 -4.32 5.40
CA ARG A 80 -3.88 -3.83 4.63
C ARG A 80 -5.04 -4.80 4.81
N VAL A 81 -6.15 -4.33 5.38
CA VAL A 81 -7.37 -5.13 5.53
C VAL A 81 -8.12 -5.16 4.19
N LEU A 82 -8.42 -6.37 3.71
CA LEU A 82 -9.14 -6.60 2.46
C LEU A 82 -10.64 -6.86 2.73
N SER A 83 -10.96 -7.59 3.79
CA SER A 83 -12.33 -7.84 4.23
C SER A 83 -12.37 -8.28 5.69
N GLU A 84 -13.50 -8.01 6.36
CA GLU A 84 -13.79 -8.44 7.74
C GLU A 84 -15.15 -9.16 7.76
N HIS A 85 -15.23 -10.30 8.45
CA HIS A 85 -16.46 -11.04 8.70
C HIS A 85 -16.51 -11.49 10.16
N TYR A 86 -17.59 -11.15 10.85
CA TYR A 86 -17.79 -11.50 12.26
C TYR A 86 -18.77 -12.66 12.35
N ASP A 87 -18.41 -13.67 13.13
CA ASP A 87 -19.24 -14.84 13.41
C ASP A 87 -19.31 -15.11 14.93
N ALA A 88 -19.87 -16.27 15.30
CA ALA A 88 -20.04 -16.65 16.70
C ALA A 88 -18.71 -16.97 17.41
N ASP A 89 -17.67 -17.34 16.65
CA ASP A 89 -16.38 -17.81 17.15
C ASP A 89 -15.31 -16.69 17.15
N GLY A 90 -15.52 -15.63 16.37
CA GLY A 90 -14.66 -14.44 16.35
C GLY A 90 -14.79 -13.58 15.09
N LEU A 91 -13.64 -13.05 14.68
CA LEU A 91 -13.47 -12.25 13.46
C LEU A 91 -12.60 -13.02 12.47
N THR A 92 -13.17 -13.39 11.33
CA THR A 92 -12.42 -13.77 10.15
C THR A 92 -11.97 -12.50 9.41
N ILE A 93 -10.66 -12.26 9.34
CA ILE A 93 -10.09 -11.10 8.64
C ILE A 93 -9.19 -11.55 7.49
N ARG A 94 -9.44 -11.00 6.30
CA ARG A 94 -8.54 -11.16 5.16
C ARG A 94 -7.63 -9.96 5.07
N VAL A 95 -6.33 -10.19 5.05
CA VAL A 95 -5.30 -9.15 5.07
C VAL A 95 -4.26 -9.37 3.99
N ARG A 96 -3.61 -8.28 3.58
CA ARG A 96 -2.40 -8.29 2.77
C ARG A 96 -1.24 -7.75 3.60
N SER A 97 -0.16 -8.52 3.68
CA SER A 97 1.07 -8.12 4.37
C SER A 97 2.28 -8.91 3.89
N THR A 98 3.47 -8.55 4.36
CA THR A 98 4.69 -9.31 4.05
C THR A 98 4.67 -10.65 4.80
N PRO A 99 5.34 -11.70 4.27
CA PRO A 99 5.42 -13.00 4.94
C PRO A 99 5.94 -12.93 6.37
N GLU A 100 6.89 -12.03 6.67
CA GLU A 100 7.47 -11.86 8.00
C GLU A 100 6.43 -11.35 9.01
N HIS A 101 5.66 -10.33 8.63
CA HIS A 101 4.60 -9.80 9.48
C HIS A 101 3.47 -10.82 9.70
N LEU A 102 3.10 -11.58 8.66
CA LEU A 102 2.11 -12.65 8.79
C LEU A 102 2.57 -13.74 9.74
N ALA A 103 3.84 -14.14 9.69
CA ALA A 103 4.39 -15.16 10.60
C ALA A 103 4.29 -14.69 12.06
N VAL A 104 4.67 -13.44 12.36
CA VAL A 104 4.57 -12.86 13.71
C VAL A 104 3.13 -12.84 14.22
N ILE A 105 2.16 -12.47 13.37
CA ILE A 105 0.76 -12.43 13.78
C ILE A 105 0.19 -13.83 13.98
N LYS A 106 0.53 -14.79 13.11
CA LYS A 106 0.11 -16.19 13.28
C LYS A 106 0.63 -16.77 14.59
N GLU A 107 1.88 -16.49 14.96
CA GLU A 107 2.44 -16.93 16.24
C GLU A 107 1.66 -16.33 17.43
N LYS A 108 1.34 -15.03 17.39
CA LYS A 108 0.54 -14.37 18.42
C LYS A 108 -0.88 -14.92 18.56
N LEU A 109 -1.48 -15.40 17.47
CA LEU A 109 -2.82 -15.99 17.47
C LEU A 109 -2.81 -17.46 17.94
N SER A 110 -1.66 -18.13 17.89
CA SER A 110 -1.50 -19.53 18.35
C SER A 110 -1.23 -19.67 19.86
N ARG A 111 -1.07 -18.55 20.57
CA ARG A 111 -0.83 -18.47 22.02
C ARG A 111 -2.11 -18.14 22.76
#